data_AF-A0A8S1XRQ0-F1
#
_entry.id   AF-A0A8S1XRQ0-F1
#
_cell.length_a   1.000
_cell.length_b   1.000
_cell.length_c   1.000
_cell.angle_alpha   90.00
_cell.angle_beta   90.00
_cell.angle_gamma   90.00
#
_symmetry.space_group_name_H-M   'P 1'
#
loop_
_entity.id
_entity.type
_entity.pdbx_description
1 polymer ?
#
loop_
_entity_poly.entity_id
_entity_poly.type
_entity_poly.pdbx_seq_one_letter_code
_entity_poly.pdbx_strand_id
1 'polypeptide(L)'
;MNQIQEEEFIALTRQQANQLIPSLKSAYYGLVLQGKYLPKQNSSIITSEYLLGVLFETYYVSQIDEINIGVLLKPIKKVELIEELIKIQMNGQKWGIDVKHTPNKEWIVNVLKTLKPDHYIFKNETEITKFDMRKFTTQQKNQRTGLFNREEIKCEEVLQDTQREINGALETQIGVKKVEFTFKNEKKKILNR
;
A
#
# COMPACT_ATOMS: atom_id res chain seq x y z
N MET A 1 27.65 -5.93 37.13
CA MET A 1 27.50 -4.96 36.03
C MET A 1 27.92 -5.67 34.76
N ASN A 2 27.00 -6.05 33.89
CA ASN A 2 27.33 -6.69 32.62
C ASN A 2 27.68 -5.58 31.62
N GLN A 3 28.93 -5.54 31.19
CA GLN A 3 29.34 -4.72 30.05
C GLN A 3 28.71 -5.34 28.81
N ILE A 4 27.65 -4.71 28.30
CA ILE A 4 27.11 -5.03 26.97
C ILE A 4 28.17 -4.53 25.99
N GLN A 5 28.86 -5.46 25.34
CA GLN A 5 29.75 -5.12 24.24
C GLN A 5 28.88 -4.55 23.12
N GLU A 6 29.13 -3.31 22.74
CA GLU A 6 28.52 -2.70 21.56
C GLU A 6 29.03 -3.47 20.33
N GLU A 7 28.23 -4.39 19.82
CA GLU A 7 28.50 -5.00 18.52
C GLU A 7 28.45 -3.91 17.45
N GLU A 8 29.61 -3.61 16.89
CA GLU A 8 29.75 -2.60 15.84
C GLU A 8 29.00 -3.09 14.60
N PHE A 9 27.85 -2.48 14.31
CA PHE A 9 27.03 -2.87 13.17
C PHE A 9 27.76 -2.49 11.87
N ILE A 10 28.32 -3.50 11.20
CA ILE A 10 28.98 -3.33 9.89
C ILE A 10 27.89 -2.97 8.87
N ALA A 11 27.89 -1.72 8.40
CA ALA A 11 27.00 -1.30 7.34
C ALA A 11 27.28 -2.10 6.05
N LEU A 12 26.34 -2.95 5.67
CA LEU A 12 26.42 -3.73 4.43
C LEU A 12 26.43 -2.80 3.22
N THR A 13 27.37 -3.03 2.29
CA THR A 13 27.37 -2.34 1.01
C THR A 13 26.20 -2.80 0.14
N ARG A 14 25.73 -1.94 -0.77
CA ARG A 14 24.65 -2.28 -1.72
C ARG A 14 24.96 -3.53 -2.56
N GLN A 15 26.22 -3.77 -2.90
CA GLN A 15 26.64 -4.96 -3.65
C GLN A 15 26.45 -6.25 -2.82
N GLN A 16 26.85 -6.23 -1.55
CA GLN A 16 26.62 -7.36 -0.62
C GLN A 16 25.12 -7.59 -0.39
N ALA A 17 24.35 -6.50 -0.25
CA ALA A 17 22.90 -6.60 -0.09
C ALA A 17 22.21 -7.31 -1.27
N ASN A 18 22.64 -7.03 -2.50
CA ASN A 18 22.12 -7.68 -3.71
C ASN A 18 22.49 -9.16 -3.80
N GLN A 19 23.58 -9.62 -3.17
CA GLN A 19 23.93 -11.03 -3.11
C GLN A 19 23.03 -11.80 -2.12
N LEU A 20 22.60 -11.14 -1.04
CA LEU A 20 21.74 -11.73 -0.01
C LEU A 20 20.28 -11.81 -0.43
N ILE A 21 19.81 -10.88 -1.26
CA ILE A 21 18.44 -10.84 -1.78
C ILE A 21 18.44 -11.34 -3.23
N PRO A 22 17.98 -12.57 -3.52
CA PRO A 22 17.95 -13.11 -4.88
C PRO A 22 17.04 -12.29 -5.81
N SER A 23 16.00 -11.68 -5.24
CA SER A 23 15.05 -10.86 -5.97
C SER A 23 14.44 -9.83 -5.03
N LEU A 24 14.55 -8.56 -5.42
CA LEU A 24 13.96 -7.42 -4.70
C LEU A 24 12.45 -7.63 -4.48
N LYS A 25 11.76 -8.19 -5.49
CA LYS A 25 10.34 -8.52 -5.42
C LYS A 25 10.04 -9.55 -4.35
N SER A 26 10.87 -10.60 -4.25
CA SER A 26 10.66 -11.67 -3.27
C SER A 26 10.92 -11.18 -1.84
N ALA A 27 11.98 -10.39 -1.61
CA ALA A 27 12.24 -9.78 -0.30
C ALA A 27 11.10 -8.83 0.13
N TYR A 28 10.61 -8.01 -0.80
CA TYR A 28 9.48 -7.12 -0.54
C TYR A 28 8.25 -7.89 -0.06
N TYR A 29 7.82 -8.93 -0.80
CA TYR A 29 6.66 -9.71 -0.40
C TYR A 29 6.89 -10.53 0.87
N GLY A 30 8.12 -10.99 1.12
CA GLY A 30 8.48 -11.65 2.38
C GLY A 30 8.21 -10.77 3.61
N LEU A 31 8.61 -9.50 3.55
CA LEU A 31 8.35 -8.53 4.62
C LEU A 31 6.86 -8.18 4.75
N VAL A 32 6.13 -8.07 3.63
CA VAL A 32 4.66 -7.86 3.67
C VAL A 32 3.95 -9.04 4.33
N LEU A 33 4.36 -10.28 4.03
CA LEU A 33 3.81 -11.49 4.66
C LEU A 33 4.10 -11.54 6.17
N GLN A 34 5.17 -10.89 6.62
CA GLN A 34 5.49 -10.71 8.05
C GLN A 34 4.69 -9.58 8.72
N GLY A 35 3.74 -8.96 8.01
CA GLY A 35 2.90 -7.89 8.55
C GLY A 35 3.51 -6.49 8.45
N LYS A 36 4.65 -6.30 7.76
CA LYS A 36 5.28 -4.98 7.63
C LYS A 36 4.52 -4.09 6.63
N TYR A 37 4.19 -2.85 7.01
CA TYR A 37 3.54 -1.88 6.14
C TYR A 37 4.56 -1.10 5.31
N LEU A 38 4.91 -1.62 4.13
CA LEU A 38 5.93 -1.02 3.26
C LEU A 38 5.35 0.01 2.26
N PRO A 39 6.17 0.96 1.78
CA PRO A 39 5.85 1.79 0.62
C PRO A 39 5.53 0.93 -0.61
N LYS A 40 4.80 1.46 -1.60
CA LYS A 40 4.50 0.74 -2.86
C LYS A 40 5.78 0.15 -3.45
N GLN A 41 5.70 -1.07 -3.96
CA GLN A 41 6.87 -1.80 -4.50
C GLN A 41 7.66 -1.00 -5.55
N ASN A 42 7.00 -0.17 -6.36
CA ASN A 42 7.62 0.68 -7.37
C ASN A 42 8.12 2.03 -6.83
N SER A 43 8.05 2.27 -5.52
CA SER A 43 8.56 3.48 -4.89
C SER A 43 10.09 3.49 -4.93
N SER A 44 10.68 4.67 -5.16
CA SER A 44 12.13 4.84 -5.24
C SER A 44 12.90 4.41 -3.99
N ILE A 45 12.24 4.36 -2.82
CA ILE A 45 12.86 3.92 -1.56
C ILE A 45 13.01 2.40 -1.46
N ILE A 46 12.25 1.62 -2.23
CA ILE A 46 12.30 0.16 -2.20
C ILE A 46 13.57 -0.31 -2.91
N THR A 47 14.68 -0.27 -2.18
CA THR A 47 16.01 -0.75 -2.57
C THR A 47 16.39 -1.96 -1.72
N SER A 48 17.37 -2.75 -2.16
CA SER A 48 17.85 -3.90 -1.39
C SER A 48 18.38 -3.49 -0.01
N GLU A 49 19.05 -2.33 0.05
CA GLU A 49 19.53 -1.73 1.31
C GLU A 49 18.36 -1.38 2.25
N TYR A 50 17.30 -0.76 1.73
CA TYR A 50 16.11 -0.46 2.51
C TYR A 50 15.44 -1.73 3.06
N LEU A 51 15.24 -2.74 2.21
CA LEU A 51 14.59 -3.98 2.63
C LEU A 51 15.43 -4.76 3.67
N LEU A 52 16.76 -4.78 3.53
CA LEU A 52 17.63 -5.37 4.56
C LEU A 52 17.61 -4.56 5.85
N GLY A 53 17.61 -3.22 5.76
CA GLY A 53 17.50 -2.37 6.94
C GLY A 53 16.19 -2.59 7.69
N VAL A 54 15.08 -2.85 7.00
CA VAL A 54 13.81 -3.25 7.62
C VAL A 54 13.92 -4.66 8.23
N LEU A 55 14.51 -5.61 7.52
CA LEU A 55 14.68 -6.99 7.99
C LEU A 55 15.53 -7.08 9.27
N PHE A 56 16.59 -6.29 9.35
CA PHE A 56 17.48 -6.19 10.51
C PHE A 56 17.04 -5.12 11.52
N GLU A 57 15.81 -4.62 11.41
CA GLU A 57 15.22 -3.63 12.32
C GLU A 57 16.03 -2.33 12.50
N THR A 58 16.93 -2.04 11.55
CA THR A 58 17.68 -0.78 11.47
C THR A 58 16.79 0.37 10.98
N TYR A 59 15.85 0.05 10.07
CA TYR A 59 14.87 1.00 9.56
C TYR A 59 13.49 0.75 10.16
N TYR A 60 12.88 1.82 10.64
CA TYR A 60 11.52 1.78 11.14
C TYR A 60 10.53 1.54 10.00
N VAL A 61 9.58 0.65 10.27
CA VAL A 61 8.37 0.45 9.47
C VAL A 61 7.24 0.09 10.43
N SER A 62 6.06 0.67 10.22
CA SER A 62 4.87 0.31 11.01
C SER A 62 4.36 -1.08 10.64
N GLN A 63 3.63 -1.72 11.55
CA GLN A 63 2.92 -2.96 11.25
C GLN A 63 1.59 -2.64 10.53
N ILE A 64 1.12 -3.56 9.68
CA ILE A 64 -0.09 -3.37 8.85
C ILE A 64 -1.34 -3.16 9.72
N ASP A 65 -1.42 -3.85 10.85
CA ASP A 65 -2.53 -3.77 11.81
C ASP A 65 -2.55 -2.47 12.63
N GLU A 66 -1.42 -1.78 12.73
CA GLU A 66 -1.30 -0.48 13.41
C GLU A 66 -1.73 0.68 12.51
N ILE A 67 -1.80 0.49 11.19
CA ILE A 67 -1.95 1.60 10.24
C ILE A 67 -3.35 2.20 10.26
N ASN A 68 -3.38 3.50 10.52
CA ASN A 68 -4.55 4.34 10.33
C ASN A 68 -4.55 4.96 8.92
N ILE A 69 -5.47 4.51 8.07
CA ILE A 69 -5.62 5.02 6.70
C ILE A 69 -6.14 6.46 6.77
N GLY A 70 -5.29 7.40 6.38
CA GLY A 70 -5.59 8.83 6.40
C GLY A 70 -6.00 9.34 5.03
N VAL A 71 -7.04 10.18 4.98
CA VAL A 71 -7.32 11.01 3.81
C VAL A 71 -6.77 12.41 4.07
N LEU A 72 -5.95 12.91 3.15
CA LEU A 72 -5.51 14.30 3.19
C LEU A 72 -6.68 15.21 2.84
N LEU A 73 -6.97 16.13 3.74
CA LEU A 73 -8.05 17.10 3.59
C LEU A 73 -7.60 18.32 2.76
N LYS A 74 -6.29 18.58 2.76
CA LYS A 74 -5.65 19.64 1.98
C LYS A 74 -4.57 19.05 1.07
N PRO A 75 -4.36 19.61 -0.13
CA PRO A 75 -3.27 19.20 -1.00
C PRO A 75 -1.93 19.68 -0.42
N ILE A 76 -1.22 18.79 0.27
CA ILE A 76 0.11 19.06 0.84
C ILE A 76 1.20 18.50 -0.08
N LYS A 77 2.32 19.20 -0.23
CA LYS A 77 3.44 18.72 -1.05
C LYS A 77 4.13 17.51 -0.40
N LYS A 78 4.69 16.62 -1.21
CA LYS A 78 5.42 15.44 -0.70
C LYS A 78 6.59 15.82 0.19
N VAL A 79 7.31 16.90 -0.16
CA VAL A 79 8.48 17.39 0.58
C VAL A 79 8.09 17.78 2.02
N GLU A 80 7.02 18.56 2.18
CA GLU A 80 6.49 18.96 3.50
C GLU A 80 6.11 17.76 4.36
N LEU A 81 5.52 16.70 3.75
CA LEU A 81 5.20 15.47 4.48
C LEU A 81 6.45 14.71 4.93
N ILE A 82 7.51 14.70 4.13
CA ILE A 82 8.79 14.07 4.49
C ILE A 82 9.45 14.85 5.63
N GLU A 83 9.43 16.19 5.58
CA GLU A 83 9.95 17.04 6.65
C GLU A 83 9.25 16.75 7.98
N GLU A 84 7.92 16.63 7.98
CA GLU A 84 7.16 16.26 9.19
C GLU A 84 7.47 14.84 9.68
N LEU A 85 7.72 13.90 8.78
CA LEU A 85 8.07 12.52 9.14
C LEU A 85 9.44 12.45 9.80
N ILE A 86 10.45 13.16 9.25
CA ILE A 86 11.82 13.18 9.79
C ILE A 86 11.88 13.82 11.18
N LYS A 87 10.98 14.75 11.51
CA LYS A 87 10.87 15.34 12.86
C LYS A 87 10.46 14.33 13.93
N ILE A 88 9.89 13.17 13.55
CA ILE A 88 9.50 12.14 14.50
C ILE A 88 10.73 11.31 14.87
N GLN A 89 11.13 11.39 16.13
CA GLN A 89 12.20 10.56 16.69
C GLN A 89 11.69 9.13 16.90
N MET A 90 12.45 8.15 16.40
CA MET A 90 12.22 6.73 16.64
C MET A 90 13.27 6.23 17.62
N ASN A 91 12.92 5.27 18.48
CA ASN A 91 13.80 4.73 19.51
C ASN A 91 14.99 3.97 18.89
N GLY A 92 16.04 4.70 18.51
CA GLY A 92 17.27 4.15 17.90
C GLY A 92 17.16 3.77 16.42
N GLN A 93 15.96 3.76 15.84
CA GLN A 93 15.73 3.41 14.44
C GLN A 93 15.79 4.62 13.51
N LYS A 94 16.14 4.39 12.24
CA LYS A 94 16.16 5.41 11.19
C LYS A 94 14.99 5.20 10.23
N TRP A 95 14.63 6.23 9.46
CA TRP A 95 13.57 6.10 8.44
C TRP A 95 14.03 5.38 7.16
N GLY A 96 15.33 5.30 6.91
CA GLY A 96 15.86 4.81 5.62
C GLY A 96 15.52 5.73 4.43
N ILE A 97 15.17 6.98 4.70
CA ILE A 97 14.82 7.99 3.68
C ILE A 97 16.07 8.80 3.34
N ASP A 98 16.30 8.99 2.05
CA ASP A 98 17.36 9.85 1.51
C ASP A 98 16.76 10.87 0.51
N VAL A 99 17.51 11.93 0.19
CA VAL A 99 17.13 12.97 -0.77
C VAL A 99 16.76 12.37 -2.13
N LYS A 100 17.44 11.29 -2.53
CA LYS A 100 17.19 10.59 -3.79
C LYS A 100 16.08 9.54 -3.71
N HIS A 101 15.88 8.95 -2.54
CA HIS A 101 15.06 7.76 -2.35
C HIS A 101 13.97 8.03 -1.33
N THR A 102 12.78 8.36 -1.83
CA THR A 102 11.65 8.78 -0.99
C THR A 102 10.45 7.85 -1.16
N PRO A 103 9.68 7.58 -0.08
CA PRO A 103 8.52 6.70 -0.13
C PRO A 103 7.38 7.31 -0.95
N ASN A 104 6.38 6.54 -1.38
CA ASN A 104 5.20 7.10 -2.05
C ASN A 104 4.38 7.96 -1.07
N LYS A 105 3.72 9.01 -1.59
CA LYS A 105 2.98 10.00 -0.78
C LYS A 105 1.95 9.36 0.14
N GLU A 106 1.18 8.41 -0.39
CA GLU A 106 0.15 7.67 0.35
C GLU A 106 0.70 6.95 1.58
N TRP A 107 1.87 6.32 1.47
CA TRP A 107 2.51 5.66 2.61
C TRP A 107 2.86 6.66 3.70
N ILE A 108 3.45 7.81 3.33
CA ILE A 108 3.83 8.86 4.29
C ILE A 108 2.61 9.37 5.05
N VAL A 109 1.50 9.60 4.35
CA VAL A 109 0.23 10.07 4.92
C VAL A 109 -0.29 9.09 5.98
N ASN A 110 -0.33 7.80 5.65
CA ASN A 110 -0.85 6.77 6.55
C ASN A 110 0.04 6.59 7.78
N VAL A 111 1.36 6.58 7.60
CA VAL A 111 2.32 6.50 8.72
C VAL A 111 2.23 7.75 9.60
N LEU A 112 2.18 8.95 9.03
CA LEU A 112 2.00 10.18 9.79
C LEU A 112 0.67 10.20 10.55
N LYS A 113 -0.41 9.73 9.94
CA LYS A 113 -1.72 9.67 10.60
C LYS A 113 -1.73 8.69 11.77
N THR A 114 -1.01 7.59 11.62
CA THR A 114 -0.83 6.57 12.67
C THR A 114 -0.05 7.14 13.85
N LEU A 115 1.06 7.82 13.59
CA LEU A 115 1.96 8.32 14.63
C LEU A 115 1.49 9.64 15.26
N LYS A 116 0.84 10.50 14.49
CA LYS A 116 0.36 11.82 14.90
C LYS A 116 -1.05 12.08 14.36
N PRO A 117 -2.07 11.39 14.87
CA PRO A 117 -3.45 11.54 14.38
C PRO A 117 -3.99 12.97 14.52
N ASP A 118 -3.53 13.72 15.52
CA ASP A 118 -3.95 15.10 15.83
C ASP A 118 -3.14 16.18 15.11
N HIS A 119 -2.27 15.79 14.16
CA HIS A 119 -1.47 16.75 13.41
C HIS A 119 -2.35 17.69 12.57
N TYR A 120 -1.96 18.96 12.44
CA TYR A 120 -2.75 19.98 11.73
C TYR A 120 -3.04 19.61 10.27
N ILE A 121 -2.20 18.78 9.66
CA ILE A 121 -2.39 18.27 8.28
C ILE A 121 -3.62 17.37 8.14
N PHE A 122 -4.11 16.80 9.23
CA PHE A 122 -5.27 15.91 9.29
C PHE A 122 -6.47 16.52 9.99
N LYS A 123 -6.36 17.74 10.55
CA LYS A 123 -7.49 18.45 11.14
C LYS A 123 -8.33 19.07 10.03
N ASN A 124 -9.62 18.73 10.00
CA ASN A 124 -10.60 19.39 9.15
C ASN A 124 -10.73 20.86 9.58
N GLU A 125 -10.65 21.78 8.61
CA GLU A 125 -11.07 23.17 8.82
C GLU A 125 -12.58 23.29 9.13
N THR A 126 -13.34 22.21 9.21
CA THR A 126 -14.77 22.26 9.53
C THR A 126 -15.07 22.44 11.02
N GLU A 127 -14.08 22.45 11.92
CA GLU A 127 -14.23 23.17 13.20
C GLU A 127 -14.03 24.69 13.05
N ILE A 128 -13.40 25.15 11.97
CA ILE A 128 -13.18 26.57 11.68
C ILE A 128 -14.37 27.19 10.95
N THR A 129 -15.32 26.42 10.41
CA THR A 129 -16.47 27.00 9.70
C THR A 129 -17.77 26.20 9.83
N LYS A 130 -18.63 26.62 10.76
CA LYS A 130 -20.11 26.67 10.57
C LYS A 130 -20.51 27.59 9.40
N PHE A 131 -19.68 27.70 8.37
CA PHE A 131 -19.73 28.72 7.33
C PHE A 131 -20.03 28.04 6.00
N ASP A 132 -21.30 28.19 5.60
CA ASP A 132 -21.77 28.24 4.21
C ASP A 132 -21.78 26.96 3.34
N MET A 133 -22.26 25.84 3.89
CA MET A 133 -22.80 24.74 3.06
C MET A 133 -24.06 25.12 2.24
N ARG A 134 -24.63 26.33 2.42
CA ARG A 134 -25.84 26.77 1.71
C ARG A 134 -25.62 27.17 0.25
N LYS A 135 -24.37 27.35 -0.21
CA LYS A 135 -24.10 27.82 -1.58
C LYS A 135 -23.84 26.70 -2.60
N PHE A 136 -23.56 25.48 -2.18
CA PHE A 136 -23.27 24.36 -3.10
C PHE A 136 -24.49 23.50 -3.47
N THR A 137 -25.57 23.53 -2.68
CA THR A 137 -26.76 22.71 -2.92
C THR A 137 -27.60 23.18 -4.11
N THR A 138 -27.43 24.42 -4.57
CA THR A 138 -28.23 24.99 -5.67
C THR A 138 -27.63 24.70 -7.06
N GLN A 139 -26.31 24.45 -7.18
CA GLN A 139 -25.68 24.23 -8.50
C GLN A 139 -25.69 22.77 -8.96
N GLN A 140 -25.73 21.78 -8.06
CA GLN A 140 -25.65 20.36 -8.46
C GLN A 140 -26.98 19.73 -8.90
N LYS A 141 -28.12 20.41 -8.69
CA LYS A 141 -29.43 19.89 -9.14
C LYS A 141 -29.61 19.95 -10.67
N ASN A 142 -28.77 20.71 -11.38
CA ASN A 142 -28.90 20.92 -12.83
C ASN A 142 -28.00 20.03 -13.70
N GLN A 143 -27.12 19.20 -13.14
CA GLN A 143 -26.17 18.38 -13.93
C GLN A 143 -26.45 16.87 -13.93
N ARG A 144 -27.38 16.38 -13.08
CA ARG A 144 -27.59 14.94 -12.87
C ARG A 144 -28.61 14.26 -13.80
N THR A 145 -29.28 14.96 -14.70
CA THR A 145 -30.30 14.36 -15.57
C THR A 145 -29.79 13.88 -16.93
N GLY A 146 -28.49 13.96 -17.24
CA GLY A 146 -28.01 13.76 -18.63
C GLY A 146 -27.05 12.60 -18.94
N LEU A 147 -26.40 11.95 -17.97
CA LEU A 147 -25.14 11.21 -18.27
C LEU A 147 -25.05 9.74 -17.85
N PHE A 148 -26.05 9.16 -17.19
CA PHE A 148 -25.90 7.83 -16.58
C PHE A 148 -26.17 6.60 -17.46
N ASN A 149 -26.51 6.75 -18.74
CA ASN A 149 -26.94 5.58 -19.56
C ASN A 149 -25.92 5.08 -20.61
N ARG A 150 -24.65 5.52 -20.59
CA ARG A 150 -23.68 5.13 -21.65
C ARG A 150 -22.45 4.34 -21.21
N GLU A 151 -22.17 4.20 -19.92
CA GLU A 151 -20.92 3.57 -19.47
C GLU A 151 -21.07 2.11 -19.04
N GLU A 152 -22.27 1.62 -18.72
CA GLU A 152 -22.46 0.20 -18.33
C GLU A 152 -22.32 -0.79 -19.50
N ILE A 153 -22.53 -0.35 -20.74
CA ILE A 153 -22.49 -1.24 -21.93
C ILE A 153 -21.05 -1.63 -22.31
N LYS A 154 -20.04 -0.84 -21.94
CA LYS A 154 -18.64 -1.11 -22.36
C LYS A 154 -17.90 -2.13 -21.51
N CYS A 155 -18.36 -2.42 -20.29
CA CYS A 155 -17.65 -3.34 -19.40
C CYS A 155 -17.98 -4.82 -19.68
N GLU A 156 -19.16 -5.12 -20.23
CA GLU A 156 -19.55 -6.50 -20.55
C GLU A 156 -18.86 -7.04 -21.82
N GLU A 157 -18.62 -6.19 -22.83
CA GLU A 157 -17.91 -6.61 -24.06
C GLU A 157 -16.47 -7.04 -23.78
N VAL A 158 -15.74 -6.30 -22.92
CA VAL A 158 -14.33 -6.59 -22.60
C VAL A 158 -14.18 -7.91 -21.83
N LEU A 159 -15.15 -8.26 -20.99
CA LEU A 159 -15.13 -9.53 -20.24
C LEU A 159 -15.35 -10.76 -21.15
N GLN A 160 -16.16 -10.62 -22.21
CA GLN A 160 -16.42 -11.72 -23.14
C GLN A 160 -15.22 -12.04 -24.06
N ASP A 161 -14.49 -11.01 -24.48
CA ASP A 161 -13.30 -11.20 -25.34
C ASP A 161 -12.14 -11.83 -24.56
N THR A 162 -11.95 -11.43 -23.30
CA THR A 162 -10.90 -12.01 -22.44
C THR A 162 -11.15 -13.50 -22.16
N GLN A 163 -12.41 -13.91 -22.03
CA GLN A 163 -12.77 -15.32 -21.80
C GLN A 163 -12.52 -16.21 -23.03
N ARG A 164 -12.63 -15.66 -24.26
CA ARG A 164 -12.36 -16.40 -25.51
C ARG A 164 -10.87 -16.64 -25.71
N GLU A 165 -10.01 -15.67 -25.40
CA GLU A 165 -8.56 -15.84 -25.52
C GLU A 165 -8.01 -16.90 -24.56
N ILE A 166 -8.52 -16.95 -23.32
CA ILE A 166 -8.12 -17.96 -22.33
C ILE A 166 -8.46 -19.37 -22.81
N ASN A 167 -9.65 -19.55 -23.39
CA ASN A 167 -10.09 -20.86 -23.87
C ASN A 167 -9.30 -21.32 -25.11
N GLY A 168 -8.94 -20.41 -26.03
CA GLY A 168 -8.15 -20.74 -27.21
C GLY A 168 -6.68 -21.07 -26.90
N ALA A 169 -6.07 -20.38 -25.93
CA ALA A 169 -4.68 -20.63 -25.53
C ALA A 169 -4.47 -22.00 -24.88
N LEU A 170 -5.47 -22.50 -24.14
CA LEU A 170 -5.42 -23.81 -23.47
C LEU A 170 -5.45 -25.00 -24.45
N GLU A 171 -6.07 -24.85 -25.63
CA GLU A 171 -6.14 -25.93 -26.62
C GLU A 171 -4.85 -26.13 -27.42
N THR A 172 -3.97 -25.13 -27.46
CA THR A 172 -2.83 -25.13 -28.40
C THR A 172 -1.51 -25.62 -27.79
N GLN A 173 -1.38 -25.67 -26.46
CA GLN A 173 -0.08 -25.95 -25.83
C GLN A 173 0.06 -27.31 -25.14
N ILE A 174 -1.03 -28.06 -24.91
CA ILE A 174 -0.88 -29.32 -24.19
C ILE A 174 -1.87 -30.35 -24.73
N GLY A 175 -1.34 -31.42 -25.32
CA GLY A 175 -2.09 -32.64 -25.67
C GLY A 175 -2.55 -33.39 -24.41
N VAL A 176 -3.31 -32.73 -23.54
CA VAL A 176 -3.88 -33.29 -22.32
C VAL A 176 -5.33 -33.62 -22.61
N LYS A 177 -5.68 -34.90 -22.43
CA LYS A 177 -7.06 -35.36 -22.44
C LYS A 177 -7.90 -34.50 -21.50
N LYS A 178 -8.99 -33.96 -22.03
CA LYS A 178 -10.06 -33.25 -21.34
C LYS A 178 -10.39 -33.92 -19.99
N VAL A 179 -9.97 -33.31 -18.89
CA VAL A 179 -10.39 -33.72 -17.54
C VAL A 179 -11.68 -32.96 -17.24
N GLU A 180 -12.81 -33.66 -17.32
CA GLU A 180 -14.11 -33.09 -16.95
C GLU A 180 -14.21 -33.01 -15.42
N PHE A 181 -14.04 -31.80 -14.87
CA PHE A 181 -14.27 -31.54 -13.46
C PHE A 181 -15.77 -31.39 -13.20
N THR A 182 -16.41 -32.46 -12.75
CA THR A 182 -17.77 -32.38 -12.19
C THR A 182 -17.69 -31.90 -10.74
N PHE A 183 -18.09 -30.65 -10.50
CA PHE A 183 -18.28 -30.12 -9.15
C PHE A 183 -19.55 -30.70 -8.54
N LYS A 184 -19.41 -31.66 -7.62
CA LYS A 184 -20.52 -32.09 -6.75
C LYS A 184 -20.74 -31.01 -5.69
N ASN A 185 -21.84 -30.29 -5.84
CA ASN A 185 -22.25 -29.24 -4.93
C ASN A 185 -22.91 -29.88 -3.68
N GLU A 186 -22.11 -30.25 -2.68
CA GLU A 186 -22.63 -30.75 -1.41
C GLU A 186 -23.20 -29.60 -0.57
N LYS A 187 -24.53 -29.45 -0.61
CA LYS A 187 -25.27 -28.61 0.33
C LYS A 187 -25.10 -29.17 1.76
N LYS A 188 -24.20 -28.57 2.54
CA LYS A 188 -24.17 -28.78 4.01
C LYS A 188 -25.48 -28.25 4.62
N LYS A 189 -26.35 -29.16 5.06
CA LYS A 189 -27.46 -28.86 5.97
C LYS A 189 -26.86 -28.40 7.31
N ILE A 190 -27.04 -27.12 7.63
CA ILE A 190 -26.81 -26.61 8.98
C ILE A 190 -27.96 -27.12 9.85
N LEU A 191 -27.62 -27.97 10.82
CA LEU A 191 -28.56 -28.49 11.82
C LEU A 191 -28.58 -27.49 12.99
N ASN A 192 -29.68 -26.75 13.14
CA ASN A 192 -29.90 -25.93 14.33
C ASN A 192 -30.25 -26.85 15.51
N ARG A 193 -29.50 -26.72 16.61
CA ARG A 193 -29.88 -27.16 17.95
C ARG A 193 -29.80 -25.96 18.87
#